data_AF-A0A7C3WDN1-F1
#
_entry.id   AF-A0A7C3WDN1-F1
#
_cell.length_a   1.000
_cell.length_b   1.000
_cell.length_c   1.000
_cell.angle_alpha   90.00
_cell.angle_beta   90.00
_cell.angle_gamma   90.00
#
_symmetry.space_group_name_H-M   'P 1'
#
loop_
_entity.id
_entity.type
_entity.pdbx_description
1 polymer ?
#
loop_
_entity_poly.entity_id
_entity_poly.type
_entity_poly.pdbx_seq_one_letter_code
_entity_poly.pdbx_strand_id
1 'polypeptide(L)'
;YCFVFPSLYEGFGLPVLEAMACGTPVACSNVASLPEVAGDAALLFDPHEVECIRAVLMRLLDDADLRDDLARHGHGRAAAFSWERTATATVEQYVRLVR
;
A
#
# COMPACT_ATOMS: atom_id res chain seq x y z
N TYR A 1 -0.45 -8.81 14.16
CA TYR A 1 0.20 -9.29 12.92
C TYR A 1 0.29 -8.13 11.95
N CYS A 2 1.24 -8.12 11.01
CA CYS A 2 1.37 -7.09 9.97
C CYS A 2 2.12 -7.64 8.75
N PHE A 3 1.95 -7.00 7.60
CA PHE A 3 2.73 -7.26 6.38
C PHE A 3 3.77 -6.16 6.18
N VAL A 4 5.02 -6.53 5.88
CA VAL A 4 6.12 -5.58 5.68
C VAL A 4 6.77 -5.80 4.32
N PHE A 5 6.86 -4.73 3.54
CA PHE A 5 7.36 -4.78 2.16
C PHE A 5 8.52 -3.79 1.94
N PRO A 6 9.77 -4.18 2.28
CA PRO A 6 10.94 -3.32 2.21
C PRO A 6 11.58 -3.33 0.81
N SER A 7 10.77 -3.18 -0.24
CA SER A 7 11.29 -3.16 -1.62
C SER A 7 12.11 -1.90 -1.89
N LEU A 8 13.25 -2.03 -2.56
CA LEU A 8 14.05 -0.90 -3.03
C LEU A 8 13.49 -0.26 -4.31
N TYR A 9 12.71 -1.04 -5.08
CA TYR A 9 12.09 -0.59 -6.30
C TYR A 9 10.84 -1.41 -6.59
N GLU A 10 9.76 -0.74 -6.97
CA GLU A 10 8.50 -1.39 -7.28
C GLU A 10 7.79 -0.63 -8.41
N GLY A 11 7.22 -1.37 -9.37
CA GLY A 11 6.54 -0.80 -10.52
C GLY A 11 5.17 -0.19 -10.16
N PHE A 12 4.42 -0.87 -9.28
CA PHE A 12 3.12 -0.37 -8.82
C PHE A 12 2.91 -0.54 -7.32
N GLY A 13 3.09 -1.75 -6.77
CA GLY A 13 2.80 -2.01 -5.35
C GLY A 13 1.58 -2.90 -5.12
N LEU A 14 1.31 -3.84 -6.04
CA LEU A 14 0.25 -4.84 -5.87
C LEU A 14 0.35 -5.60 -4.53
N PRO A 15 1.52 -6.03 -4.03
CA PRO A 15 1.61 -6.71 -2.74
C PRO A 15 1.08 -5.87 -1.56
N VAL A 16 1.24 -4.55 -1.62
CA VAL A 16 0.69 -3.63 -0.61
C VAL A 16 -0.84 -3.61 -0.68
N LEU A 17 -1.41 -3.48 -1.87
CA LEU A 17 -2.87 -3.48 -2.05
C LEU A 17 -3.51 -4.82 -1.69
N GLU A 18 -2.85 -5.93 -2.00
CA GLU A 18 -3.32 -7.28 -1.65
C GLU A 18 -3.36 -7.48 -0.14
N ALA A 19 -2.30 -7.06 0.57
CA ALA A 19 -2.27 -7.10 2.04
C ALA A 19 -3.36 -6.21 2.65
N MET A 20 -3.53 -5.00 2.13
CA MET A 20 -4.58 -4.07 2.52
C MET A 20 -5.99 -4.64 2.28
N ALA A 21 -6.23 -5.25 1.12
CA ALA A 21 -7.51 -5.88 0.78
C ALA A 21 -7.84 -7.04 1.74
N CYS A 22 -6.82 -7.78 2.18
CA CYS A 22 -6.94 -8.82 3.22
C CYS A 22 -7.18 -8.27 4.64
N GLY A 23 -7.27 -6.95 4.82
CA GLY A 23 -7.40 -6.32 6.14
C GLY A 23 -6.14 -6.49 7.01
N THR A 24 -4.97 -6.59 6.38
CA THR A 24 -3.69 -6.69 7.10
C THR A 24 -3.03 -5.33 7.17
N PRO A 25 -2.61 -4.85 8.36
CA PRO A 25 -1.88 -3.59 8.47
C PRO A 25 -0.54 -3.69 7.74
N VAL A 26 -0.20 -2.65 6.99
CA VAL A 26 0.97 -2.62 6.11
C VAL A 26 2.02 -1.63 6.61
N ALA A 27 3.28 -2.03 6.51
CA ALA A 27 4.40 -1.10 6.41
C ALA A 27 5.17 -1.37 5.11
N CYS A 28 5.60 -0.32 4.41
CA CYS A 28 6.36 -0.47 3.18
C CYS A 28 7.38 0.65 2.99
N SER A 29 8.28 0.47 2.04
CA SER A 29 9.27 1.48 1.71
C SER A 29 8.63 2.81 1.27
N ASN A 30 9.31 3.91 1.53
CA ASN A 30 8.93 5.26 1.12
C ASN A 30 9.44 5.65 -0.29
N VAL A 31 9.73 4.68 -1.15
CA VAL A 31 10.34 4.90 -2.47
C VAL A 31 9.48 4.35 -3.61
N ALA A 32 9.78 4.78 -4.84
CA ALA A 32 9.09 4.38 -6.06
C ALA A 32 7.57 4.63 -5.99
N SER A 33 6.77 3.66 -6.43
CA SER A 33 5.29 3.74 -6.46
C SER A 33 4.61 3.55 -5.10
N LEU A 34 5.35 3.09 -4.08
CA LEU A 34 4.77 2.65 -2.81
C LEU A 34 4.11 3.78 -1.99
N PRO A 35 4.69 4.98 -1.83
CA PRO A 35 4.02 6.08 -1.14
C PRO A 35 2.69 6.46 -1.79
N GLU A 36 2.64 6.45 -3.13
CA GLU A 36 1.43 6.77 -3.88
C GLU A 36 0.36 5.70 -3.65
N VAL A 37 0.70 4.42 -3.76
CA VAL A 37 -0.26 3.33 -3.58
C VAL A 37 -0.73 3.22 -2.14
N ALA A 38 0.18 3.30 -1.18
CA ALA A 38 -0.14 3.23 0.25
C ALA A 38 -1.00 4.40 0.73
N GLY A 39 -0.73 5.63 0.25
CA GLY A 39 -1.31 6.84 0.84
C GLY A 39 -1.11 6.89 2.35
N ASP A 40 -2.14 7.29 3.09
CA ASP A 40 -2.11 7.37 4.55
C ASP A 40 -2.48 6.04 5.26
N ALA A 41 -2.62 4.96 4.50
CA ALA A 41 -3.12 3.67 4.99
C ALA A 41 -2.01 2.66 5.35
N ALA A 42 -0.73 3.07 5.29
CA ALA A 42 0.41 2.27 5.72
C ALA A 42 1.43 3.14 6.46
N LEU A 43 2.30 2.51 7.24
CA LEU A 43 3.50 3.18 7.72
C LEU A 43 4.62 3.08 6.67
N LEU A 44 5.26 4.21 6.38
CA LEU A 44 6.37 4.26 5.44
C LEU A 44 7.71 4.30 6.19
N PHE A 45 8.74 3.68 5.60
CA PHE A 45 10.11 3.71 6.11
C PHE A 45 11.13 3.88 4.97
N ASP A 46 12.31 4.39 5.27
CA ASP A 46 13.44 4.33 4.32
C ASP A 46 13.96 2.88 4.28
N PRO A 47 13.95 2.22 3.10
CA PRO A 47 14.41 0.83 3.02
C PRO A 47 15.93 0.67 3.06
N HIS A 48 16.71 1.75 2.98
CA HIS A 48 18.17 1.73 3.12
C HIS A 48 18.62 1.87 4.57
N GLU A 49 17.71 2.24 5.48
CA GLU A 49 17.99 2.43 6.91
C GLU A 49 17.31 1.35 7.76
N VAL A 50 18.09 0.35 8.17
CA VAL A 50 17.59 -0.78 8.99
C VAL A 50 16.90 -0.32 10.28
N GLU A 51 17.38 0.75 10.90
CA GLU A 51 16.76 1.30 12.11
C GLU A 51 15.38 1.91 11.83
N CYS A 52 15.13 2.47 10.64
CA CYS A 52 13.78 2.93 10.26
C CYS A 52 12.81 1.75 10.14
N ILE A 53 13.24 0.66 9.48
CA ILE A 53 12.43 -0.56 9.34
C ILE A 53 12.12 -1.13 10.73
N ARG A 54 13.13 -1.21 11.60
CA ARG A 54 12.98 -1.69 12.97
C ARG A 54 12.02 -0.84 13.77
N ALA A 55 12.14 0.49 13.73
CA ALA A 55 11.28 1.40 14.49
C ALA A 55 9.81 1.25 14.08
N VAL A 56 9.53 1.14 12.78
CA VAL A 56 8.17 0.93 12.27
C VAL A 56 7.62 -0.44 12.68
N LEU A 57 8.42 -1.50 12.58
CA LEU A 57 8.04 -2.83 13.02
C LEU A 57 7.72 -2.87 14.52
N MET A 58 8.56 -2.29 15.36
CA MET A 58 8.34 -2.24 16.81
C MET A 58 7.04 -1.49 17.13
N ARG A 59 6.83 -0.33 16.51
CA ARG A 59 5.59 0.44 16.68
C ARG A 59 4.36 -0.39 16.30
N LEU A 60 4.39 -1.13 15.20
CA LEU A 60 3.28 -2.00 14.79
C LEU A 60 3.10 -3.19 15.72
N LEU A 61 4.15 -3.72 16.34
CA LEU A 61 4.04 -4.85 17.28
C LEU A 61 3.47 -4.40 18.63
N ASP A 62 3.84 -3.22 19.08
CA ASP A 62 3.48 -2.71 20.42
C ASP A 62 2.13 -1.98 20.46
N ASP A 63 1.66 -1.45 19.33
CA ASP A 63 0.43 -0.65 19.25
C ASP A 63 -0.69 -1.41 18.51
N ALA A 64 -1.64 -1.97 19.27
CA ALA A 64 -2.77 -2.70 18.72
C ALA A 64 -3.80 -1.79 18.03
N ASP A 65 -4.08 -0.63 18.60
CA ASP A 65 -5.06 0.32 18.06
C ASP A 65 -4.59 0.87 16.71
N LEU A 66 -3.29 1.15 16.58
CA LEU A 66 -2.68 1.54 15.32
C LEU A 66 -2.82 0.46 14.25
N ARG A 67 -2.63 -0.82 14.60
CA ARG A 67 -2.81 -1.92 13.64
C ARG A 67 -4.25 -2.00 13.16
N ASP A 68 -5.22 -1.88 14.06
CA ASP A 68 -6.62 -1.97 13.71
C ASP A 68 -7.05 -0.78 12.84
N ASP A 69 -6.53 0.41 13.14
CA ASP A 69 -6.73 1.60 12.32
C ASP A 69 -6.16 1.45 10.91
N LEU A 70 -4.91 1.01 10.79
CA LEU A 70 -4.26 0.77 9.50
C LEU A 70 -4.94 -0.35 8.70
N ALA A 71 -5.40 -1.42 9.35
CA ALA A 71 -6.15 -2.48 8.69
C ALA A 71 -7.45 -1.95 8.07
N ARG A 72 -8.19 -1.13 8.82
CA ARG A 72 -9.44 -0.50 8.36
C ARG A 72 -9.18 0.49 7.22
N HIS A 73 -8.21 1.39 7.39
CA HIS A 73 -7.85 2.37 6.35
C HIS A 73 -7.29 1.69 5.11
N GLY A 74 -6.46 0.67 5.27
CA GLY A 74 -5.91 -0.16 4.20
C GLY A 74 -7.02 -0.81 3.39
N HIS A 75 -7.98 -1.46 4.04
CA HIS A 75 -9.09 -2.09 3.35
C HIS A 75 -9.90 -1.08 2.50
N GLY A 76 -10.16 0.12 3.05
CA GLY A 76 -10.79 1.21 2.30
C GLY A 76 -9.95 1.74 1.14
N ARG A 77 -8.63 1.88 1.33
CA ARG A 77 -7.67 2.29 0.29
C ARG A 77 -7.66 1.30 -0.87
N ALA A 78 -7.58 0.00 -0.58
CA ALA A 78 -7.52 -1.05 -1.58
C ALA A 78 -8.77 -1.09 -2.47
N ALA A 79 -9.95 -0.81 -1.91
CA ALA A 79 -11.21 -0.76 -2.66
C ALA A 79 -11.21 0.32 -3.78
N ALA A 80 -10.36 1.34 -3.69
CA ALA A 80 -10.23 2.36 -4.74
C ALA A 80 -9.49 1.85 -6.01
N PHE A 81 -8.81 0.70 -5.91
CA PHE A 81 -7.99 0.10 -6.97
C PHE A 81 -8.60 -1.20 -7.50
N SER A 82 -9.81 -1.13 -8.06
CA SER A 82 -10.47 -2.29 -8.63
C SER A 82 -10.09 -2.52 -10.10
N TRP A 83 -10.03 -3.80 -10.50
CA TRP A 83 -9.84 -4.17 -11.91
C TRP A 83 -10.96 -3.63 -12.82
N GLU A 84 -12.19 -3.56 -12.32
CA GLU A 84 -13.32 -2.96 -13.06
C GLU A 84 -13.07 -1.49 -13.38
N ARG A 85 -12.60 -0.70 -12.40
CA ARG A 85 -12.26 0.71 -12.61
C ARG A 85 -11.11 0.86 -13.59
N THR A 86 -10.05 0.05 -13.44
CA THR A 86 -8.90 0.03 -14.35
C THR A 86 -9.34 -0.28 -15.79
N ALA A 87 -10.16 -1.32 -15.98
CA ALA A 87 -10.65 -1.72 -17.29
C ALA A 87 -11.51 -0.62 -17.93
N THR A 88 -12.46 -0.07 -17.17
CA THR A 88 -13.35 1.01 -17.63
C THR A 88 -12.55 2.23 -18.07
N ALA A 89 -11.66 2.75 -17.21
CA ALA A 89 -10.87 3.93 -17.50
C ALA A 89 -9.91 3.72 -18.70
N THR A 90 -9.35 2.52 -18.83
CA THR A 90 -8.46 2.19 -19.95
C THR A 90 -9.21 2.15 -21.28
N VAL A 91 -10.36 1.48 -21.31
CA VAL A 91 -11.20 1.40 -22.52
C VAL A 91 -11.69 2.79 -22.96
N GLU A 92 -12.05 3.65 -22.02
CA GLU A 92 -12.42 5.05 -22.32
C GLU A 92 -11.31 5.79 -23.07
N GLN A 93 -10.04 5.62 -22.68
CA GLN A 93 -8.92 6.23 -23.39
C GLN A 93 -8.72 5.62 -24.79
N TYR A 94 -8.85 4.31 -24.93
CA TYR A 94 -8.77 3.67 -26.25
C TYR A 94 -9.86 4.16 -27.20
N VAL A 95 -11.10 4.26 -26.74
CA VAL A 95 -12.22 4.79 -27.53
C VAL A 95 -11.99 6.26 -27.91
N ARG A 96 -11.43 7.06 -27.00
CA ARG A 96 -11.12 8.47 -27.26
C ARG A 96 -10.06 8.67 -28.33
N LEU A 97 -9.04 7.81 -28.40
CA LEU A 97 -7.94 7.95 -29.37
C LEU A 97 -8.30 7.49 -30.79
N VAL A 98 -9.28 6.60 -30.92
CA VAL A 98 -9.73 6.05 -32.20
C VAL A 98 -10.84 6.89 -32.85
N ARG A 99 -11.49 7.77 -32.09
CA ARG A 99 -12.48 8.74 -32.59
C ARG A 99 -11.81 10.07 -32.94
#